data_AF-A0A1Z8MQM4-F1
#
_entry.id   AF-A0A1Z8MQM4-F1
#
_cell.length_a   1.000
_cell.length_b   1.000
_cell.length_c   1.000
_cell.angle_alpha   90.00
_cell.angle_beta   90.00
_cell.angle_gamma   90.00
#
_symmetry.space_group_name_H-M   'P 1'
#
loop_
_entity.id
_entity.type
_entity.pdbx_description
1 polymer ?
#
loop_
_entity_poly.entity_id
_entity_poly.type
_entity_poly.pdbx_seq_one_letter_code
_entity_poly.pdbx_strand_id
1 'polypeptide(L)'
;PGLSQEELGTFSRWIVAGAPGPTRGEMAALRKSAKEGVIQRWESFLNQSDPRSSLVSRYIFEHIFLASINFEQAPGEFYKLVRSVTPPGEYPIRRIITARPFDTPYLPGIKKCYYRLQKITSSYVQKSFFLWSLSDQMLTRLEALFYKTQWPEGGDLNPGYGSHNPFEVFAAMPAKSRSLFLLENSKLIASGMIRGPVCVGNLATYAIKDYFWVFFVNPDSDPSVKNPELGLKSWTDFMSFAVWGNAAYEKAYAKTLAAYKPNGYSIEDIWDGDKENLNAWLTILRNETNATVLHGRKGGIPPTFWLIDYSGYERLYYSLVADYQYWGGEQSKIATWEFMGYLRQEFEDNFLRLLPEQDRAEYRKRWTRGIGQELLFTMPFPGESGETDVPLSSRDPISQVLTLIQGHLTDKVSGPADPLNSTLLGDVQLEKPIRNVTDWERAVSRLSMRTGESFTSFLPSVSYLRIRFDDRWEVYTLIANRSYAFNDVIFDENGARQPKLDTLSVYKGLVGDFPNLFVSLSAEEASDCLVQLRTVDSAAAWQQWKERYGTLRNSRPFWPVFDWFTDWNFANQSPQAGHLDLRYYNLLDSDF
;
A
#
# COMPACT_ATOMS: atom_id res chain seq x y z
N PRO A 1 6.24 29.39 -0.05
CA PRO A 1 5.07 30.13 -0.56
C PRO A 1 4.83 31.38 0.29
N GLY A 2 4.49 32.51 -0.34
CA GLY A 2 4.28 33.76 0.38
C GLY A 2 3.00 33.72 1.21
N LEU A 3 3.07 34.10 2.48
CA LEU A 3 1.89 34.35 3.33
C LEU A 3 1.38 35.78 3.10
N SER A 4 0.09 35.99 3.28
CA SER A 4 -0.49 37.33 3.33
C SER A 4 -0.02 38.09 4.58
N GLN A 5 -0.11 39.42 4.53
CA GLN A 5 0.21 40.25 5.71
C GLN A 5 -0.71 39.96 6.90
N GLU A 6 -1.95 39.57 6.65
CA GLU A 6 -2.91 39.19 7.69
C GLU A 6 -2.50 37.89 8.40
N GLU A 7 -2.10 36.87 7.64
CA GLU A 7 -1.60 35.60 8.18
C GLU A 7 -0.30 35.82 8.97
N LEU A 8 0.64 36.60 8.44
CA LEU A 8 1.86 36.99 9.15
C LEU A 8 1.55 37.71 10.46
N GLY A 9 0.57 38.61 10.45
CA GLY A 9 0.08 39.29 11.64
C GLY A 9 -0.50 38.32 12.67
N THR A 10 -1.22 37.29 12.21
CA THR A 10 -1.77 36.22 13.07
C THR A 10 -0.66 35.40 13.74
N PHE A 11 0.32 34.93 12.97
CA PHE A 11 1.48 34.22 13.53
C PHE A 11 2.25 35.07 14.53
N SER A 12 2.46 36.34 14.21
CA SER A 12 3.15 37.29 15.09
C SER A 12 2.42 37.45 16.43
N ARG A 13 1.10 37.61 16.40
CA ARG A 13 0.29 37.69 17.63
C ARG A 13 0.37 36.42 18.46
N TRP A 14 0.31 35.24 17.83
CA TRP A 14 0.46 33.97 18.54
C TRP A 14 1.84 33.84 19.19
N ILE A 15 2.92 34.16 18.47
CA ILE A 15 4.29 34.10 19.01
C ILE A 15 4.46 35.07 20.19
N VAL A 16 3.98 36.31 20.06
CA VAL A 16 4.05 37.32 21.13
C VAL A 16 3.27 36.87 22.36
N ALA A 17 2.12 36.20 22.18
CA ALA A 17 1.34 35.64 23.28
C ALA A 17 1.97 34.37 23.90
N GLY A 18 3.11 33.89 23.40
CA GLY A 18 3.76 32.66 23.86
C GLY A 18 3.14 31.38 23.28
N ALA A 19 2.34 31.49 22.23
CA ALA A 19 1.59 30.42 21.56
C ALA A 19 0.87 29.49 22.55
N PRO A 20 -0.03 30.04 23.41
CA PRO A 20 -0.66 29.25 24.47
C PRO A 20 -1.54 28.17 23.82
N GLY A 21 -1.13 26.91 23.99
CA GLY A 21 -1.92 25.76 23.59
C GLY A 21 -3.09 25.49 24.56
N PRO A 22 -3.88 24.44 24.32
CA PRO A 22 -4.96 24.05 25.22
C PRO A 22 -4.47 23.76 26.64
N THR A 23 -5.28 24.10 27.63
CA THR A 23 -5.02 23.81 29.05
C THR A 23 -4.99 22.30 29.33
N ARG A 24 -4.43 21.91 30.48
CA ARG A 24 -4.43 20.50 30.92
C ARG A 24 -5.84 19.90 31.02
N GLY A 25 -6.82 20.70 31.46
CA GLY A 25 -8.22 20.28 31.57
C GLY A 25 -8.85 20.05 30.21
N GLU A 26 -8.65 20.97 29.27
CA GLU A 26 -9.13 20.83 27.88
C GLU A 26 -8.50 19.63 27.19
N MET A 27 -7.19 19.40 27.36
CA MET A 27 -6.52 18.21 26.83
C MET A 27 -7.03 16.91 27.47
N ALA A 28 -7.37 16.93 28.77
CA ALA A 28 -7.94 15.76 29.45
C ALA A 28 -9.36 15.45 28.94
N ALA A 29 -10.17 16.47 28.68
CA ALA A 29 -11.49 16.32 28.08
C ALA A 29 -11.40 15.80 26.63
N LEU A 30 -10.51 16.38 25.82
CA LEU A 30 -10.32 16.00 24.41
C LEU A 30 -9.89 14.54 24.23
N ARG A 31 -9.12 13.98 25.19
CA ARG A 31 -8.66 12.59 25.19
C ARG A 31 -9.76 11.56 25.47
N LYS A 32 -10.90 11.98 26.01
CA LYS A 32 -12.06 11.10 26.18
C LYS A 32 -12.82 11.00 24.87
N SER A 33 -13.33 9.81 24.58
CA SER A 33 -14.21 9.59 23.44
C SER A 33 -15.59 10.15 23.74
N ALA A 34 -16.23 10.77 22.75
CA ALA A 34 -17.64 11.13 22.84
C ALA A 34 -18.56 9.89 22.73
N LYS A 35 -18.02 8.74 22.32
CA LYS A 35 -18.73 7.48 22.05
C LYS A 35 -18.18 6.33 22.91
N GLU A 36 -18.13 6.54 24.22
CA GLU A 36 -17.52 5.61 25.17
C GLU A 36 -18.06 4.18 25.05
N GLY A 37 -19.37 4.00 24.80
CA GLY A 37 -19.96 2.67 24.62
C GLY A 37 -19.43 1.89 23.41
N VAL A 38 -18.98 2.55 22.34
CA VAL A 38 -18.34 1.88 21.19
C VAL A 38 -16.96 1.39 21.60
N ILE A 39 -16.19 2.26 22.28
CA ILE A 39 -14.85 1.95 22.76
C ILE A 39 -14.87 0.81 23.78
N GLN A 40 -15.80 0.84 24.74
CA GLN A 40 -15.96 -0.21 25.74
C GLN A 40 -16.27 -1.58 25.11
N ARG A 41 -17.10 -1.65 24.07
CA ARG A 41 -17.37 -2.92 23.36
C ARG A 41 -16.11 -3.52 22.73
N TRP A 42 -15.37 -2.70 21.99
CA TRP A 42 -14.14 -3.16 21.33
C TRP A 42 -13.03 -3.47 22.32
N GLU A 43 -12.86 -2.68 23.38
CA GLU A 43 -11.93 -3.00 24.46
C GLU A 43 -12.35 -4.27 25.21
N SER A 44 -13.66 -4.57 25.32
CA SER A 44 -14.13 -5.83 25.91
C SER A 44 -13.74 -7.03 25.04
N PHE A 45 -13.90 -6.95 23.72
CA PHE A 45 -13.45 -7.99 22.79
C PHE A 45 -11.93 -8.23 22.89
N LEU A 46 -11.13 -7.16 22.93
CA LEU A 46 -9.66 -7.23 23.00
C LEU A 46 -9.13 -7.66 24.39
N ASN A 47 -9.95 -7.63 25.43
CA ASN A 47 -9.52 -7.93 26.81
C ASN A 47 -10.45 -8.93 27.51
N GLN A 48 -11.16 -9.77 26.75
CA GLN A 48 -12.08 -10.75 27.32
C GLN A 48 -11.35 -11.86 28.09
N SER A 49 -12.10 -12.60 28.91
CA SER A 49 -11.58 -13.63 29.80
C SER A 49 -11.29 -14.97 29.12
N ASP A 50 -11.66 -15.15 27.84
CA ASP A 50 -11.33 -16.37 27.08
C ASP A 50 -9.80 -16.56 27.07
N PRO A 51 -9.26 -17.75 27.41
CA PRO A 51 -7.81 -18.01 27.41
C PRO A 51 -7.12 -17.71 26.08
N ARG A 52 -7.84 -17.83 24.96
CA ARG A 52 -7.35 -17.52 23.61
C ARG A 52 -7.18 -16.01 23.38
N SER A 53 -7.85 -15.18 24.17
CA SER A 53 -7.97 -13.74 23.93
C SER A 53 -6.65 -12.99 23.95
N SER A 54 -5.74 -13.38 24.85
CA SER A 54 -4.41 -12.79 24.93
C SER A 54 -3.63 -12.99 23.63
N LEU A 55 -3.72 -14.18 23.03
CA LEU A 55 -3.03 -14.51 21.79
C LEU A 55 -3.68 -13.84 20.56
N VAL A 56 -5.02 -13.81 20.50
CA VAL A 56 -5.76 -13.11 19.44
C VAL A 56 -5.47 -11.60 19.45
N SER A 57 -5.53 -10.98 20.62
CA SER A 57 -5.31 -9.52 20.74
C SER A 57 -3.86 -9.15 20.49
N ARG A 58 -2.91 -10.03 20.84
CA ARG A 58 -1.51 -9.93 20.44
C ARG A 58 -1.37 -9.99 18.92
N TYR A 59 -1.96 -10.97 18.25
CA TYR A 59 -1.90 -11.11 16.79
C TYR A 59 -2.44 -9.86 16.09
N ILE A 60 -3.63 -9.40 16.49
CA ILE A 60 -4.23 -8.18 15.95
C ILE A 60 -3.31 -6.98 16.17
N PHE A 61 -2.83 -6.76 17.41
CA PHE A 61 -1.95 -5.64 17.72
C PHE A 61 -0.66 -5.66 16.89
N GLU A 62 0.03 -6.80 16.80
CA GLU A 62 1.26 -6.92 16.03
C GLU A 62 1.09 -6.58 14.55
N HIS A 63 -0.11 -6.83 13.99
CA HIS A 63 -0.43 -6.60 12.58
C HIS A 63 -1.05 -5.23 12.26
N ILE A 64 -1.54 -4.48 13.26
CA ILE A 64 -2.25 -3.21 13.02
C ILE A 64 -1.76 -2.03 13.87
N PHE A 65 -0.73 -2.17 14.71
CA PHE A 65 -0.32 -1.12 15.65
C PHE A 65 0.04 0.24 15.01
N LEU A 66 0.47 0.26 13.74
CA LEU A 66 0.73 1.51 13.03
C LEU A 66 -0.56 2.17 12.51
N ALA A 67 -1.63 1.40 12.27
CA ALA A 67 -2.87 1.91 11.72
C ALA A 67 -3.55 2.90 12.66
N SER A 68 -4.23 3.87 12.08
CA SER A 68 -5.26 4.63 12.79
C SER A 68 -6.59 3.87 12.68
N ILE A 69 -7.44 3.99 13.68
CA ILE A 69 -8.72 3.28 13.75
C ILE A 69 -9.84 4.30 13.70
N ASN A 70 -10.84 4.06 12.87
CA ASN A 70 -12.11 4.79 12.87
C ASN A 70 -13.25 3.79 13.07
N PHE A 71 -14.29 4.20 13.80
CA PHE A 71 -15.50 3.42 13.95
C PHE A 71 -16.64 4.10 13.20
N GLU A 72 -17.41 3.33 12.44
CA GLU A 72 -18.62 3.85 11.77
C GLU A 72 -19.62 4.45 12.78
N GLN A 73 -19.68 3.86 13.98
CA GLN A 73 -20.51 4.29 15.11
C GLN A 73 -19.93 5.54 15.85
N ALA A 74 -18.70 5.94 15.53
CA ALA A 74 -18.03 7.13 16.07
C ALA A 74 -17.38 7.97 14.95
N PRO A 75 -18.18 8.51 14.02
CA PRO A 75 -17.65 9.29 12.91
C PRO A 75 -16.91 10.52 13.42
N GLY A 76 -15.78 10.85 12.79
CA GLY A 76 -14.94 12.00 13.15
C GLY A 76 -14.00 11.80 14.33
N GLU A 77 -14.08 10.67 15.05
CA GLU A 77 -13.07 10.31 16.06
C GLU A 77 -12.16 9.19 15.54
N PHE A 78 -10.87 9.30 15.87
CA PHE A 78 -9.84 8.36 15.45
C PHE A 78 -9.01 7.89 16.64
N TYR A 79 -8.50 6.67 16.55
CA TYR A 79 -7.86 5.98 17.66
C TYR A 79 -6.58 5.27 17.24
N LYS A 80 -5.69 5.03 18.19
CA LYS A 80 -4.61 4.05 18.08
C LYS A 80 -4.89 2.90 19.02
N LEU A 81 -4.68 1.67 18.55
CA LEU A 81 -4.61 0.51 19.42
C LEU A 81 -3.27 0.53 20.16
N VAL A 82 -3.30 0.56 21.49
CA VAL A 82 -2.10 0.63 22.33
C VAL A 82 -2.12 -0.42 23.42
N ARG A 83 -0.94 -0.88 23.85
CA ARG A 83 -0.78 -1.63 25.09
C ARG A 83 -0.74 -0.66 26.27
N SER A 84 -1.42 -0.95 27.37
CA SER A 84 -1.56 -0.06 28.52
C SER A 84 -1.55 -0.80 29.85
N VAL A 85 -1.05 -0.12 30.89
CA VAL A 85 -1.21 -0.56 32.30
C VAL A 85 -2.55 -0.13 32.89
N THR A 86 -3.26 0.80 32.24
CA THR A 86 -4.56 1.31 32.70
C THR A 86 -5.70 0.44 32.13
N PRO A 87 -6.57 -0.16 32.96
CA PRO A 87 -7.66 -1.02 32.48
C PRO A 87 -8.75 -0.24 31.71
N PRO A 88 -9.53 -0.93 30.85
CA PRO A 88 -10.71 -0.35 30.18
C PRO A 88 -11.62 0.44 31.14
N GLY A 89 -12.14 1.58 30.68
CA GLY A 89 -12.97 2.50 31.50
C GLY A 89 -12.18 3.48 32.39
N GLU A 90 -10.88 3.26 32.62
CA GLU A 90 -10.05 4.18 33.41
C GLU A 90 -9.16 5.08 32.55
N TYR A 91 -8.90 6.30 33.05
CA TYR A 91 -8.09 7.34 32.41
C TYR A 91 -7.13 8.02 33.42
N PRO A 92 -5.96 8.53 32.98
CA PRO A 92 -5.46 8.54 31.60
C PRO A 92 -4.94 7.16 31.15
N ILE A 93 -5.03 6.88 29.84
CA ILE A 93 -4.42 5.70 29.23
C ILE A 93 -2.90 5.84 29.33
N ARG A 94 -2.27 5.01 30.16
CA ARG A 94 -0.81 4.96 30.33
C ARG A 94 -0.24 3.86 29.44
N ARG A 95 0.40 4.25 28.34
CA ARG A 95 0.94 3.32 27.35
C ARG A 95 2.14 2.54 27.88
N ILE A 96 2.25 1.30 27.45
CA ILE A 96 3.48 0.50 27.50
C ILE A 96 4.18 0.71 26.17
N ILE A 97 5.39 1.27 26.21
CA ILE A 97 6.18 1.57 25.02
C ILE A 97 7.32 0.56 24.97
N THR A 98 7.47 -0.09 23.82
CA THR A 98 8.55 -1.03 23.51
C THR A 98 9.17 -0.65 22.18
N ALA A 99 10.35 -1.20 21.87
CA ALA A 99 11.00 -0.94 20.60
C ALA A 99 10.21 -1.57 19.45
N ARG A 100 9.72 -2.80 19.64
CA ARG A 100 8.95 -3.56 18.65
C ARG A 100 7.57 -3.94 19.17
N PRO A 101 6.57 -4.17 18.28
CA PRO A 101 5.22 -4.54 18.70
C PRO A 101 5.17 -5.88 19.45
N PHE A 102 6.05 -6.82 19.09
CA PHE A 102 6.12 -8.15 19.69
C PHE A 102 7.00 -8.24 20.94
N ASP A 103 7.73 -7.18 21.32
CA ASP A 103 8.52 -7.18 22.56
C ASP A 103 7.60 -7.36 23.78
N THR A 104 8.13 -7.97 24.85
CA THR A 104 7.37 -8.19 26.09
C THR A 104 6.78 -6.88 26.64
N PRO A 105 5.46 -6.82 26.92
CA PRO A 105 4.88 -5.68 27.61
C PRO A 105 5.10 -5.72 29.12
N TYR A 106 5.62 -6.84 29.66
CA TYR A 106 5.82 -7.07 31.09
C TYR A 106 7.18 -6.55 31.57
N LEU A 107 7.42 -5.24 31.37
CA LEU A 107 8.60 -4.53 31.88
C LEU A 107 8.61 -4.49 33.42
N PRO A 108 9.75 -4.21 34.08
CA PRO A 108 9.81 -4.14 35.54
C PRO A 108 8.67 -3.30 36.15
N GLY A 109 7.88 -3.91 37.04
CA GLY A 109 6.72 -3.27 37.69
C GLY A 109 5.39 -3.45 36.96
N ILE A 110 5.36 -4.00 35.75
CA ILE A 110 4.13 -4.26 34.98
C ILE A 110 3.68 -5.71 35.20
N LYS A 111 2.56 -5.89 35.89
CA LYS A 111 1.95 -7.21 36.16
C LYS A 111 0.84 -7.58 35.18
N LYS A 112 0.23 -6.59 34.52
CA LYS A 112 -0.90 -6.77 33.63
C LYS A 112 -0.83 -5.77 32.48
N CYS A 113 -1.19 -6.24 31.29
CA CYS A 113 -1.25 -5.46 30.07
C CYS A 113 -2.70 -5.49 29.55
N TYR A 114 -3.18 -4.35 29.08
CA TYR A 114 -4.48 -4.20 28.43
C TYR A 114 -4.30 -3.62 27.02
N TYR A 115 -5.14 -4.04 26.08
CA TYR A 115 -5.24 -3.43 24.76
C TYR A 115 -6.30 -2.33 24.80
N ARG A 116 -5.89 -1.07 24.61
CA ARG A 116 -6.73 0.13 24.77
C ARG A 116 -6.81 0.92 23.47
N LEU A 117 -7.95 1.59 23.25
CA LEU A 117 -8.16 2.48 22.11
C LEU A 117 -7.91 3.93 22.55
N GLN A 118 -6.72 4.42 22.25
CA GLN A 118 -6.34 5.79 22.59
C GLN A 118 -6.78 6.77 21.50
N LYS A 119 -7.65 7.72 21.84
CA LYS A 119 -8.09 8.78 20.92
C LYS A 119 -6.89 9.62 20.44
N ILE A 120 -6.82 9.83 19.13
CA ILE A 120 -5.87 10.72 18.47
C ILE A 120 -6.39 12.16 18.62
N THR A 121 -5.53 13.05 19.10
CA THR A 121 -5.86 14.47 19.33
C THR A 121 -5.03 15.43 18.51
N SER A 122 -4.14 14.92 17.66
CA SER A 122 -3.32 15.70 16.72
C SER A 122 -3.99 15.76 15.35
N SER A 123 -3.68 16.79 14.56
CA SER A 123 -4.08 16.86 13.15
C SER A 123 -3.52 15.68 12.34
N TYR A 124 -4.25 15.28 11.30
CA TYR A 124 -3.91 14.14 10.45
C TYR A 124 -3.12 14.61 9.23
N VAL A 125 -1.98 13.98 8.96
CA VAL A 125 -1.22 14.18 7.73
C VAL A 125 -1.47 12.98 6.83
N GLN A 126 -1.80 13.22 5.56
CA GLN A 126 -2.25 12.22 4.60
C GLN A 126 -1.32 10.99 4.54
N LYS A 127 0.01 11.17 4.49
CA LYS A 127 1.00 10.07 4.46
C LYS A 127 0.84 9.10 5.64
N SER A 128 0.76 9.60 6.87
CA SER A 128 0.77 8.77 8.08
C SER A 128 -0.62 8.35 8.54
N PHE A 129 -1.65 8.75 7.79
CA PHE A 129 -3.04 8.51 8.11
C PHE A 129 -3.64 7.44 7.20
N PHE A 130 -3.58 6.19 7.64
CA PHE A 130 -4.27 5.06 7.02
C PHE A 130 -5.15 4.37 8.05
N LEU A 131 -6.36 4.00 7.63
CA LEU A 131 -7.45 3.65 8.53
C LEU A 131 -7.80 2.18 8.49
N TRP A 132 -7.84 1.55 9.66
CA TRP A 132 -8.66 0.38 9.90
C TRP A 132 -10.07 0.86 10.25
N SER A 133 -10.99 0.71 9.29
CA SER A 133 -12.39 1.11 9.46
C SER A 133 -13.14 -0.05 10.11
N LEU A 134 -13.67 0.19 11.30
CA LEU A 134 -14.29 -0.83 12.15
C LEU A 134 -15.78 -0.60 12.29
N SER A 135 -16.53 -1.69 12.32
CA SER A 135 -17.98 -1.74 12.48
C SER A 135 -18.39 -2.94 13.33
N ASP A 136 -19.64 -2.98 13.80
CA ASP A 136 -20.15 -4.15 14.54
C ASP A 136 -20.15 -5.42 13.65
N GLN A 137 -20.24 -5.28 12.32
CA GLN A 137 -20.06 -6.39 11.38
C GLN A 137 -18.61 -6.90 11.39
N MET A 138 -17.62 -6.00 11.40
CA MET A 138 -16.21 -6.39 11.52
C MET A 138 -15.93 -7.08 12.85
N LEU A 139 -16.52 -6.59 13.96
CA LEU A 139 -16.42 -7.26 15.26
C LEU A 139 -16.95 -8.70 15.19
N THR A 140 -18.14 -8.88 14.61
CA THR A 140 -18.75 -10.21 14.40
C THR A 140 -17.88 -11.09 13.50
N ARG A 141 -17.24 -10.51 12.49
CA ARG A 141 -16.30 -11.23 11.60
C ARG A 141 -15.08 -11.71 12.37
N LEU A 142 -14.46 -10.86 13.18
CA LEU A 142 -13.30 -11.23 14.01
C LEU A 142 -13.67 -12.29 15.06
N GLU A 143 -14.86 -12.21 15.64
CA GLU A 143 -15.38 -13.25 16.53
C GLU A 143 -15.53 -14.60 15.81
N ALA A 144 -16.10 -14.59 14.60
CA ALA A 144 -16.24 -15.80 13.79
C ALA A 144 -14.86 -16.38 13.41
N LEU A 145 -13.94 -15.51 13.01
CA LEU A 145 -12.61 -15.87 12.55
C LEU A 145 -11.77 -16.52 13.65
N PHE A 146 -11.81 -15.97 14.87
CA PHE A 146 -10.91 -16.39 15.94
C PHE A 146 -11.56 -17.23 17.04
N TYR A 147 -12.85 -17.06 17.34
CA TYR A 147 -13.47 -17.71 18.50
C TYR A 147 -14.50 -18.79 18.13
N LYS A 148 -15.17 -18.66 16.98
CA LYS A 148 -16.14 -19.66 16.49
C LYS A 148 -15.51 -20.74 15.59
N THR A 149 -14.23 -20.60 15.26
CA THR A 149 -13.44 -21.64 14.58
C THR A 149 -12.80 -22.55 15.62
N GLN A 150 -12.74 -23.86 15.34
CA GLN A 150 -12.04 -24.82 16.20
C GLN A 150 -10.52 -24.60 16.13
N TRP A 151 -9.88 -24.53 17.30
CA TRP A 151 -8.42 -24.42 17.40
C TRP A 151 -7.79 -25.82 17.43
N PRO A 152 -6.55 -25.98 16.90
CA PRO A 152 -5.76 -27.18 17.11
C PRO A 152 -5.67 -27.57 18.60
N GLU A 153 -5.80 -28.85 18.89
CA GLU A 153 -5.64 -29.36 20.25
C GLU A 153 -4.18 -29.28 20.72
N GLY A 154 -3.96 -29.01 22.00
CA GLY A 154 -2.61 -29.00 22.60
C GLY A 154 -1.73 -27.79 22.23
N GLY A 155 -2.27 -26.80 21.49
CA GLY A 155 -1.54 -25.56 21.18
C GLY A 155 -1.24 -24.73 22.43
N ASP A 156 -0.05 -24.13 22.49
CA ASP A 156 0.34 -23.23 23.56
C ASP A 156 -0.36 -21.86 23.42
N LEU A 157 -1.25 -21.55 24.37
CA LEU A 157 -1.97 -20.26 24.41
C LEU A 157 -1.15 -19.14 25.06
N ASN A 158 0.00 -19.46 25.65
CA ASN A 158 0.89 -18.53 26.31
C ASN A 158 2.37 -18.77 25.93
N PRO A 159 2.74 -18.59 24.65
CA PRO A 159 4.08 -18.87 24.11
C PRO A 159 5.19 -17.95 24.66
N GLY A 160 4.85 -17.04 25.59
CA GLY A 160 5.77 -16.01 26.08
C GLY A 160 6.23 -15.05 24.97
N TYR A 161 7.36 -14.40 25.19
CA TYR A 161 7.94 -13.38 24.30
C TYR A 161 9.40 -13.69 23.91
N GLY A 162 9.82 -14.95 24.08
CA GLY A 162 11.18 -15.39 23.76
C GLY A 162 11.41 -15.58 22.25
N SER A 163 10.36 -15.96 21.51
CA SER A 163 10.34 -16.05 20.05
C SER A 163 9.59 -14.86 19.45
N HIS A 164 10.03 -14.45 18.26
CA HIS A 164 9.39 -13.47 17.40
C HIS A 164 8.95 -14.07 16.05
N ASN A 165 9.07 -15.39 15.89
CA ASN A 165 8.57 -16.10 14.71
C ASN A 165 7.03 -16.18 14.75
N PRO A 166 6.28 -15.51 13.85
CA PRO A 166 4.82 -15.56 13.87
C PRO A 166 4.27 -16.98 13.67
N PHE A 167 4.97 -17.86 12.95
CA PHE A 167 4.51 -19.22 12.71
C PHE A 167 4.59 -20.10 13.95
N GLU A 168 5.53 -19.82 14.85
CA GLU A 168 5.70 -20.49 16.14
C GLU A 168 4.79 -19.86 17.21
N VAL A 169 4.87 -18.54 17.38
CA VAL A 169 4.15 -17.79 18.42
C VAL A 169 2.64 -17.98 18.28
N PHE A 170 2.12 -17.98 17.06
CA PHE A 170 0.69 -18.10 16.82
C PHE A 170 0.27 -19.50 16.34
N ALA A 171 1.11 -20.53 16.55
CA ALA A 171 0.84 -21.91 16.11
C ALA A 171 -0.46 -22.49 16.68
N ALA A 172 -0.84 -22.11 17.91
CA ALA A 172 -2.10 -22.52 18.52
C ALA A 172 -3.34 -21.96 17.80
N MET A 173 -3.20 -20.90 17.01
CA MET A 173 -4.28 -20.30 16.24
C MET A 173 -4.35 -20.94 14.85
N PRO A 174 -5.57 -21.29 14.34
CA PRO A 174 -5.71 -21.84 12.99
C PRO A 174 -5.01 -20.99 11.93
N ALA A 175 -4.14 -21.61 11.13
CA ALA A 175 -3.39 -20.90 10.08
C ALA A 175 -4.30 -20.23 9.06
N LYS A 176 -5.43 -20.89 8.71
CA LYS A 176 -6.45 -20.29 7.84
C LYS A 176 -7.04 -19.01 8.43
N SER A 177 -7.28 -18.96 9.74
CA SER A 177 -7.79 -17.75 10.41
C SER A 177 -6.78 -16.60 10.36
N ARG A 178 -5.50 -16.90 10.56
CA ARG A 178 -4.40 -15.92 10.44
C ARG A 178 -4.27 -15.39 9.01
N SER A 179 -4.24 -16.29 8.03
CA SER A 179 -4.19 -15.92 6.62
C SER A 179 -5.38 -15.06 6.21
N LEU A 180 -6.61 -15.47 6.53
CA LEU A 180 -7.81 -14.67 6.24
C LEU A 180 -7.80 -13.30 6.92
N PHE A 181 -7.24 -13.16 8.13
CA PHE A 181 -7.10 -11.84 8.74
C PHE A 181 -6.20 -10.92 7.90
N LEU A 182 -5.07 -11.41 7.39
CA LEU A 182 -4.20 -10.64 6.51
C LEU A 182 -4.90 -10.30 5.19
N LEU A 183 -5.55 -11.28 4.57
CA LEU A 183 -6.23 -11.11 3.28
C LEU A 183 -7.41 -10.13 3.38
N GLU A 184 -8.27 -10.28 4.39
CA GLU A 184 -9.41 -9.38 4.60
C GLU A 184 -9.02 -7.94 4.95
N ASN A 185 -7.77 -7.74 5.37
CA ASN A 185 -7.20 -6.44 5.68
C ASN A 185 -6.04 -6.09 4.73
N SER A 186 -5.94 -6.71 3.55
CA SER A 186 -4.71 -6.65 2.75
C SER A 186 -4.32 -5.22 2.34
N LYS A 187 -5.28 -4.36 1.98
CA LYS A 187 -4.98 -2.94 1.73
C LYS A 187 -4.40 -2.25 2.95
N LEU A 188 -4.91 -2.53 4.15
CA LEU A 188 -4.43 -1.95 5.39
C LEU A 188 -3.00 -2.40 5.69
N ILE A 189 -2.76 -3.71 5.60
CA ILE A 189 -1.45 -4.33 5.86
C ILE A 189 -0.42 -3.82 4.85
N ALA A 190 -0.76 -3.81 3.55
CA ALA A 190 0.09 -3.24 2.50
C ALA A 190 0.31 -1.73 2.70
N SER A 191 -0.70 -0.98 3.15
CA SER A 191 -0.55 0.44 3.51
C SER A 191 0.44 0.62 4.66
N GLY A 192 0.42 -0.27 5.66
CA GLY A 192 1.39 -0.27 6.76
C GLY A 192 2.83 -0.46 6.30
N MET A 193 3.05 -1.34 5.30
CA MET A 193 4.37 -1.57 4.70
C MET A 193 4.89 -0.34 3.93
N ILE A 194 4.02 0.38 3.22
CA ILE A 194 4.45 1.50 2.36
C ILE A 194 4.33 2.89 2.99
N ARG A 195 3.61 3.01 4.11
CA ARG A 195 3.48 4.25 4.91
C ARG A 195 4.24 4.18 6.22
N GLY A 196 4.81 3.02 6.55
CA GLY A 196 5.60 2.78 7.75
C GLY A 196 6.99 3.41 7.72
N PRO A 197 7.75 3.30 8.82
CA PRO A 197 9.10 3.88 8.95
C PRO A 197 10.11 3.41 7.90
N VAL A 198 9.88 2.25 7.28
CA VAL A 198 10.72 1.72 6.20
C VAL A 198 10.76 2.62 4.97
N CYS A 199 9.66 3.33 4.69
CA CYS A 199 9.54 4.27 3.56
C CYS A 199 9.87 5.72 3.95
N VAL A 200 10.67 5.93 5.01
CA VAL A 200 11.21 7.26 5.36
C VAL A 200 12.57 7.51 4.68
N GLY A 201 13.20 6.47 4.11
CA GLY A 201 14.40 6.57 3.28
C GLY A 201 14.22 5.97 1.88
N ASN A 202 15.08 6.37 0.94
CA ASN A 202 14.92 6.04 -0.49
C ASN A 202 15.20 4.57 -0.83
N LEU A 203 16.07 3.92 -0.05
CA LEU A 203 16.57 2.57 -0.35
C LEU A 203 15.43 1.56 -0.44
N ALA A 204 14.62 1.40 0.61
CA ALA A 204 13.63 0.33 0.68
C ALA A 204 12.54 0.42 -0.40
N THR A 205 12.14 1.64 -0.77
CA THR A 205 11.12 1.82 -1.82
C THR A 205 11.60 1.41 -3.20
N TYR A 206 12.91 1.38 -3.47
CA TYR A 206 13.44 1.00 -4.78
C TYR A 206 13.32 -0.50 -5.08
N ALA A 207 13.11 -1.35 -4.07
CA ALA A 207 12.98 -2.81 -4.24
C ALA A 207 11.75 -3.25 -5.04
N ILE A 208 10.79 -2.34 -5.28
CA ILE A 208 9.54 -2.60 -6.01
C ILE A 208 9.44 -1.74 -7.27
N LYS A 209 8.61 -2.18 -8.22
CA LYS A 209 8.29 -1.40 -9.41
C LYS A 209 7.33 -0.26 -9.11
N ASP A 210 7.31 0.73 -9.99
CA ASP A 210 6.41 1.89 -9.87
C ASP A 210 4.94 1.56 -9.99
N TYR A 211 4.60 0.47 -10.67
CA TYR A 211 3.22 0.11 -10.92
C TYR A 211 3.07 -1.40 -11.10
N PHE A 212 2.26 -2.04 -10.25
CA PHE A 212 1.96 -3.47 -10.32
C PHE A 212 0.62 -3.80 -9.64
N TRP A 213 0.05 -4.94 -10.01
CA TRP A 213 -1.13 -5.50 -9.34
C TRP A 213 -0.74 -6.64 -8.40
N VAL A 214 -1.51 -6.79 -7.33
CA VAL A 214 -1.32 -7.81 -6.31
C VAL A 214 -2.58 -8.66 -6.18
N PHE A 215 -2.37 -9.97 -6.20
CA PHE A 215 -3.34 -11.03 -5.94
C PHE A 215 -2.83 -11.89 -4.79
N PHE A 216 -3.71 -12.73 -4.24
CA PHE A 216 -3.40 -13.56 -3.10
C PHE A 216 -3.79 -15.01 -3.36
N VAL A 217 -3.01 -15.96 -2.84
CA VAL A 217 -3.36 -17.38 -2.89
C VAL A 217 -4.52 -17.65 -1.92
N ASN A 218 -5.50 -18.43 -2.36
CA ASN A 218 -6.63 -18.86 -1.55
C ASN A 218 -6.11 -19.70 -0.36
N PRO A 219 -6.46 -19.36 0.90
CA PRO A 219 -6.01 -20.12 2.07
C PRO A 219 -6.33 -21.62 2.04
N ASP A 220 -7.37 -22.03 1.29
CA ASP A 220 -7.71 -23.45 1.14
C ASP A 220 -6.76 -24.21 0.21
N SER A 221 -6.04 -23.49 -0.64
CA SER A 221 -5.11 -24.01 -1.65
C SER A 221 -3.65 -23.67 -1.36
N ASP A 222 -3.40 -22.85 -0.34
CA ASP A 222 -2.07 -22.33 0.00
C ASP A 222 -1.20 -23.36 0.74
N PRO A 223 -0.05 -23.79 0.18
CA PRO A 223 0.89 -24.71 0.83
C PRO A 223 1.34 -24.24 2.21
N SER A 224 1.52 -22.94 2.40
CA SER A 224 1.95 -22.31 3.65
C SER A 224 0.81 -22.12 4.66
N VAL A 225 -0.45 -22.32 4.27
CA VAL A 225 -1.56 -22.50 5.23
C VAL A 225 -1.68 -23.97 5.64
N LYS A 226 -1.45 -24.92 4.72
CA LYS A 226 -1.50 -26.36 5.01
C LYS A 226 -0.35 -26.82 5.91
N ASN A 227 0.84 -26.25 5.72
CA ASN A 227 2.02 -26.52 6.53
C ASN A 227 2.77 -25.21 6.85
N PRO A 228 2.34 -24.43 7.86
CA PRO A 228 2.88 -23.09 8.13
C PRO A 228 4.37 -23.01 8.42
N GLU A 229 4.92 -24.05 9.04
CA GLU A 229 6.36 -24.11 9.31
C GLU A 229 7.18 -24.54 8.09
N LEU A 230 6.53 -25.07 7.04
CA LEU A 230 7.16 -25.64 5.84
C LEU A 230 8.23 -26.72 6.14
N GLY A 231 8.31 -27.21 7.39
CA GLY A 231 9.39 -28.09 7.87
C GLY A 231 10.71 -27.37 8.21
N LEU A 232 10.70 -26.04 8.26
CA LEU A 232 11.82 -25.21 8.71
C LEU A 232 11.88 -25.20 10.25
N LYS A 233 13.07 -24.94 10.81
CA LYS A 233 13.32 -25.06 12.26
C LYS A 233 13.55 -23.73 12.96
N SER A 234 13.75 -22.65 12.20
CA SER A 234 14.09 -21.34 12.78
C SER A 234 13.50 -20.18 11.96
N TRP A 235 13.28 -19.04 12.61
CA TRP A 235 12.88 -17.81 11.93
C TRP A 235 13.90 -17.33 10.90
N THR A 236 15.18 -17.56 11.17
CA THR A 236 16.26 -17.25 10.23
C THR A 236 16.15 -18.03 8.93
N ASP A 237 15.60 -19.25 8.96
CA ASP A 237 15.35 -20.02 7.74
C ASP A 237 14.21 -19.41 6.92
N PHE A 238 13.26 -18.70 7.53
CA PHE A 238 12.22 -17.94 6.82
C PHE A 238 12.74 -16.59 6.31
N MET A 239 13.59 -15.92 7.09
CA MET A 239 14.01 -14.54 6.87
C MET A 239 15.47 -14.42 6.44
N SER A 240 16.01 -15.34 5.63
CA SER A 240 17.40 -15.24 5.20
C SER A 240 17.64 -13.94 4.41
N PHE A 241 18.31 -12.97 5.04
CA PHE A 241 18.76 -11.72 4.42
C PHE A 241 20.10 -11.87 3.69
N ALA A 242 20.42 -13.09 3.23
CA ALA A 242 21.67 -13.35 2.53
C ALA A 242 21.61 -12.88 1.07
N VAL A 243 22.74 -12.39 0.57
CA VAL A 243 22.92 -11.91 -0.82
C VAL A 243 22.73 -13.02 -1.87
N TRP A 244 22.63 -14.30 -1.47
CA TRP A 244 22.50 -15.45 -2.36
C TRP A 244 21.11 -16.13 -2.27
N GLY A 245 20.12 -15.43 -1.72
CA GLY A 245 18.74 -15.90 -1.58
C GLY A 245 18.50 -16.81 -0.37
N ASN A 246 17.31 -17.43 -0.35
CA ASN A 246 16.87 -18.29 0.75
C ASN A 246 16.61 -19.74 0.29
N ALA A 247 17.65 -20.42 -0.18
CA ALA A 247 17.53 -21.78 -0.74
C ALA A 247 16.86 -22.80 0.20
N ALA A 248 16.98 -22.62 1.53
CA ALA A 248 16.32 -23.48 2.51
C ALA A 248 14.79 -23.31 2.45
N TYR A 249 14.30 -22.07 2.49
CA TYR A 249 12.88 -21.77 2.30
C TYR A 249 12.39 -22.20 0.93
N GLU A 250 13.08 -21.85 -0.16
CA GLU A 250 12.64 -22.20 -1.52
C GLU A 250 12.48 -23.70 -1.69
N LYS A 251 13.42 -24.50 -1.16
CA LYS A 251 13.34 -25.96 -1.19
C LYS A 251 12.18 -26.50 -0.34
N ALA A 252 11.96 -25.93 0.83
CA ALA A 252 10.88 -26.30 1.74
C ALA A 252 9.50 -25.99 1.13
N TYR A 253 9.36 -24.79 0.54
CA TYR A 253 8.18 -24.37 -0.18
C TYR A 253 7.94 -25.26 -1.42
N ALA A 254 8.95 -25.46 -2.27
CA ALA A 254 8.84 -26.32 -3.46
C ALA A 254 8.35 -27.73 -3.11
N LYS A 255 8.92 -28.33 -2.05
CA LYS A 255 8.50 -29.65 -1.56
C LYS A 255 7.04 -29.66 -1.13
N THR A 256 6.61 -28.62 -0.42
CA THR A 256 5.24 -28.49 0.09
C THR A 256 4.27 -28.24 -1.07
N LEU A 257 4.60 -27.33 -1.98
CA LEU A 257 3.86 -27.06 -3.21
C LEU A 257 3.66 -28.35 -4.03
N ALA A 258 4.72 -29.10 -4.32
CA ALA A 258 4.61 -30.34 -5.09
C ALA A 258 3.72 -31.41 -4.41
N ALA A 259 3.66 -31.43 -3.08
CA ALA A 259 2.82 -32.35 -2.33
C ALA A 259 1.32 -31.99 -2.36
N TYR A 260 1.00 -30.68 -2.36
CA TYR A 260 -0.40 -30.21 -2.29
C TYR A 260 -0.98 -29.77 -3.64
N LYS A 261 -0.11 -29.36 -4.57
CA LYS A 261 -0.42 -28.82 -5.90
C LYS A 261 0.51 -29.44 -6.96
N PRO A 262 0.44 -30.77 -7.18
CA PRO A 262 1.32 -31.46 -8.13
C PRO A 262 1.16 -30.95 -9.58
N ASN A 263 -0.02 -30.42 -9.93
CA ASN A 263 -0.33 -29.88 -11.26
C ASN A 263 -0.22 -28.33 -11.33
N GLY A 264 0.35 -27.70 -10.29
CA GLY A 264 0.43 -26.25 -10.18
C GLY A 264 -0.84 -25.58 -9.67
N TYR A 265 -0.91 -24.26 -9.80
CA TYR A 265 -2.08 -23.47 -9.42
C TYR A 265 -3.07 -23.37 -10.59
N SER A 266 -4.34 -23.39 -10.22
CA SER A 266 -5.47 -23.02 -11.08
C SER A 266 -5.92 -21.57 -10.80
N ILE A 267 -6.88 -21.06 -11.57
CA ILE A 267 -7.45 -19.73 -11.31
C ILE A 267 -8.25 -19.73 -10.01
N GLU A 268 -8.89 -20.85 -9.69
CA GLU A 268 -9.68 -21.09 -8.48
C GLU A 268 -8.82 -21.04 -7.21
N ASP A 269 -7.50 -21.20 -7.35
CA ASP A 269 -6.53 -21.09 -6.27
C ASP A 269 -6.15 -19.64 -5.93
N ILE A 270 -6.65 -18.66 -6.69
CA ILE A 270 -6.55 -17.25 -6.34
C ILE A 270 -7.73 -16.92 -5.41
N TRP A 271 -7.43 -16.25 -4.29
CA TRP A 271 -8.45 -15.79 -3.36
C TRP A 271 -9.35 -14.76 -4.04
N ASP A 272 -10.63 -15.07 -4.15
CA ASP A 272 -11.63 -14.22 -4.79
C ASP A 272 -12.32 -13.26 -3.81
N GLY A 273 -11.95 -13.30 -2.53
CA GLY A 273 -12.60 -12.49 -1.50
C GLY A 273 -14.08 -12.80 -1.31
N ASP A 274 -14.49 -14.05 -1.53
CA ASP A 274 -15.89 -14.47 -1.62
C ASP A 274 -16.67 -13.67 -2.67
N LYS A 275 -15.97 -13.14 -3.69
CA LYS A 275 -16.47 -12.26 -4.76
C LYS A 275 -17.01 -10.91 -4.30
N GLU A 276 -16.74 -10.57 -3.05
CA GLU A 276 -17.30 -9.41 -2.36
C GLU A 276 -16.21 -8.50 -1.77
N ASN A 277 -15.12 -9.09 -1.29
CA ASN A 277 -14.06 -8.38 -0.59
C ASN A 277 -13.07 -7.74 -1.56
N LEU A 278 -13.10 -6.41 -1.62
CA LEU A 278 -12.22 -5.60 -2.48
C LEU A 278 -10.72 -5.82 -2.22
N ASN A 279 -10.36 -6.35 -1.05
CA ASN A 279 -8.97 -6.63 -0.69
C ASN A 279 -8.35 -7.80 -1.48
N ALA A 280 -9.11 -8.55 -2.27
CA ALA A 280 -8.60 -9.63 -3.11
C ALA A 280 -7.80 -9.16 -4.33
N TRP A 281 -7.96 -7.89 -4.75
CA TRP A 281 -7.17 -7.29 -5.83
C TRP A 281 -6.70 -5.90 -5.41
N LEU A 282 -5.38 -5.71 -5.36
CA LEU A 282 -4.80 -4.40 -5.10
C LEU A 282 -4.01 -3.87 -6.30
N THR A 283 -3.99 -2.55 -6.43
CA THR A 283 -3.05 -1.81 -7.28
C THR A 283 -2.07 -1.08 -6.38
N ILE A 284 -0.77 -1.24 -6.64
CA ILE A 284 0.30 -0.54 -5.93
C ILE A 284 0.97 0.45 -6.89
N LEU A 285 1.09 1.70 -6.43
CA LEU A 285 1.76 2.79 -7.14
C LEU A 285 2.92 3.30 -6.30
N ARG A 286 4.17 3.20 -6.76
CA ARG A 286 5.31 3.89 -6.12
C ARG A 286 5.50 5.23 -6.80
N ASN A 287 5.67 6.26 -5.98
CA ASN A 287 5.91 7.63 -6.40
C ASN A 287 7.04 8.20 -5.55
N GLU A 288 8.21 8.40 -6.16
CA GLU A 288 9.44 8.75 -5.46
C GLU A 288 9.79 7.73 -4.37
N THR A 289 9.76 8.18 -3.12
CA THR A 289 10.13 7.42 -1.92
C THR A 289 8.89 7.09 -1.09
N ASN A 290 7.73 7.04 -1.77
CA ASN A 290 6.42 6.75 -1.21
C ASN A 290 5.68 5.77 -2.11
N ALA A 291 4.60 5.19 -1.60
CA ALA A 291 3.68 4.45 -2.44
C ALA A 291 2.24 4.58 -1.95
N THR A 292 1.30 4.21 -2.82
CA THR A 292 -0.15 4.22 -2.59
C THR A 292 -0.73 2.87 -2.92
N VAL A 293 -1.67 2.39 -2.08
CA VAL A 293 -2.47 1.19 -2.34
C VAL A 293 -3.88 1.60 -2.76
N LEU A 294 -4.33 1.09 -3.89
CA LEU A 294 -5.70 1.19 -4.37
C LEU A 294 -6.33 -0.20 -4.42
N HIS A 295 -7.66 -0.26 -4.35
CA HIS A 295 -8.42 -1.49 -4.60
C HIS A 295 -8.70 -1.66 -6.10
N GLY A 296 -8.71 -2.90 -6.56
CA GLY A 296 -9.08 -3.29 -7.92
C GLY A 296 -8.03 -2.96 -8.99
N ARG A 297 -8.45 -3.12 -10.24
CA ARG A 297 -7.65 -2.87 -11.46
C ARG A 297 -7.67 -1.38 -11.80
N LYS A 298 -6.70 -0.63 -11.31
CA LYS A 298 -6.63 0.83 -11.54
C LYS A 298 -5.30 1.15 -12.21
N GLY A 299 -5.30 2.04 -13.21
CA GLY A 299 -4.09 2.52 -13.86
C GLY A 299 -3.72 1.83 -15.17
N GLY A 300 -4.63 1.09 -15.83
CA GLY A 300 -4.31 0.30 -17.02
C GLY A 300 -3.63 -1.04 -16.70
N ILE A 301 -3.04 -1.77 -17.65
CA ILE A 301 -2.34 -3.03 -17.33
C ILE A 301 -0.89 -2.72 -16.93
N PRO A 302 -0.43 -3.09 -15.72
CA PRO A 302 0.94 -2.84 -15.28
C PRO A 302 1.97 -3.77 -15.96
N PRO A 303 3.27 -3.47 -15.85
CA PRO A 303 4.33 -4.33 -16.38
C PRO A 303 4.51 -5.66 -15.64
N THR A 304 4.13 -5.77 -14.35
CA THR A 304 4.25 -7.01 -13.56
C THR A 304 3.07 -7.22 -12.61
N PHE A 305 2.98 -8.45 -12.09
CA PHE A 305 1.90 -8.94 -11.22
C PHE A 305 2.49 -9.78 -10.09
N TRP A 306 1.93 -9.65 -8.89
CA TRP A 306 2.31 -10.44 -7.72
C TRP A 306 1.19 -11.40 -7.35
N LEU A 307 1.55 -12.64 -7.02
CA LEU A 307 0.67 -13.59 -6.35
C LEU A 307 1.28 -13.97 -4.99
N ILE A 308 0.71 -13.44 -3.92
CA ILE A 308 1.28 -13.57 -2.57
C ILE A 308 0.61 -14.71 -1.80
N ASP A 309 1.39 -15.64 -1.27
CA ASP A 309 0.93 -16.67 -0.32
C ASP A 309 1.07 -16.21 1.15
N TYR A 310 0.49 -16.97 2.08
CA TYR A 310 0.45 -16.64 3.50
C TYR A 310 1.84 -16.47 4.11
N SER A 311 2.78 -17.39 3.83
CA SER A 311 4.15 -17.26 4.34
C SER A 311 4.85 -16.02 3.80
N GLY A 312 4.72 -15.76 2.50
CA GLY A 312 5.27 -14.60 1.84
C GLY A 312 4.73 -13.30 2.44
N TYR A 313 3.42 -13.24 2.73
CA TYR A 313 2.80 -12.02 3.24
C TYR A 313 3.24 -11.70 4.68
N GLU A 314 3.29 -12.72 5.56
CA GLU A 314 3.83 -12.60 6.92
C GLU A 314 5.29 -12.15 6.90
N ARG A 315 6.15 -12.81 6.08
CA ARG A 315 7.57 -12.44 5.95
C ARG A 315 7.75 -11.01 5.46
N LEU A 316 6.95 -10.58 4.48
CA LEU A 316 6.94 -9.21 3.99
C LEU A 316 6.53 -8.23 5.11
N TYR A 317 5.47 -8.53 5.86
CA TYR A 317 5.00 -7.65 6.92
C TYR A 317 6.01 -7.52 8.05
N TYR A 318 6.56 -8.65 8.52
CA TYR A 318 7.55 -8.62 9.59
C TYR A 318 8.81 -7.86 9.14
N SER A 319 9.34 -8.13 7.94
CA SER A 319 10.52 -7.43 7.40
C SER A 319 10.36 -5.90 7.40
N LEU A 320 9.17 -5.42 7.00
CA LEU A 320 8.94 -4.00 6.71
C LEU A 320 8.30 -3.21 7.84
N VAL A 321 7.66 -3.91 8.78
CA VAL A 321 6.83 -3.28 9.81
C VAL A 321 7.20 -3.75 11.20
N ALA A 322 7.10 -5.05 11.49
CA ALA A 322 7.25 -5.53 12.87
C ALA A 322 8.72 -5.60 13.32
N ASP A 323 9.62 -6.12 12.48
CA ASP A 323 11.07 -6.24 12.75
C ASP A 323 11.86 -5.00 12.36
N TYR A 324 11.31 -4.16 11.48
CA TYR A 324 12.05 -3.05 10.87
C TYR A 324 12.55 -2.04 11.91
N GLN A 325 13.88 -1.89 11.96
CA GLN A 325 14.55 -0.96 12.86
C GLN A 325 14.87 0.34 12.12
N TYR A 326 14.02 1.36 12.24
CA TYR A 326 14.30 2.66 11.61
C TYR A 326 15.55 3.35 12.17
N TRP A 327 15.91 3.04 13.43
CA TRP A 327 17.14 3.48 14.10
C TRP A 327 18.35 2.58 13.83
N GLY A 328 18.18 1.49 13.06
CA GLY A 328 19.25 0.59 12.68
C GLY A 328 20.26 1.24 11.71
N GLY A 329 21.47 0.67 11.66
CA GLY A 329 22.53 1.11 10.76
C GLY A 329 22.21 0.87 9.28
N GLU A 330 23.06 1.38 8.38
CA GLU A 330 22.85 1.24 6.93
C GLU A 330 22.89 -0.22 6.46
N GLN A 331 23.73 -1.06 7.07
CA GLN A 331 23.84 -2.48 6.75
C GLN A 331 22.52 -3.23 6.91
N SER A 332 21.74 -2.97 7.97
CA SER A 332 20.45 -3.63 8.18
C SER A 332 19.40 -3.16 7.18
N LYS A 333 19.48 -1.91 6.72
CA LYS A 333 18.59 -1.36 5.69
C LYS A 333 18.90 -1.96 4.31
N ILE A 334 20.18 -2.15 3.99
CA ILE A 334 20.65 -2.85 2.79
C ILE A 334 20.14 -4.30 2.79
N ALA A 335 20.36 -5.03 3.89
CA ALA A 335 19.90 -6.40 4.05
C ALA A 335 18.37 -6.51 3.85
N THR A 336 17.61 -5.59 4.47
CA THR A 336 16.14 -5.52 4.29
C THR A 336 15.77 -5.34 2.82
N TRP A 337 16.44 -4.43 2.12
CA TRP A 337 16.19 -4.19 0.69
C TRP A 337 16.51 -5.43 -0.16
N GLU A 338 17.61 -6.15 0.11
CA GLU A 338 17.96 -7.36 -0.63
C GLU A 338 16.87 -8.41 -0.45
N PHE A 339 16.43 -8.61 0.80
CA PHE A 339 15.34 -9.51 1.12
C PHE A 339 14.01 -9.11 0.47
N MET A 340 13.72 -7.81 0.34
CA MET A 340 12.57 -7.36 -0.45
C MET A 340 12.70 -7.70 -1.93
N GLY A 341 13.90 -7.58 -2.50
CA GLY A 341 14.17 -7.98 -3.89
C GLY A 341 13.85 -9.47 -4.11
N TYR A 342 14.25 -10.33 -3.17
CA TYR A 342 13.90 -11.75 -3.16
C TYR A 342 12.40 -11.98 -3.05
N LEU A 343 11.72 -11.37 -2.09
CA LEU A 343 10.26 -11.52 -1.92
C LEU A 343 9.48 -11.02 -3.14
N ARG A 344 9.90 -9.90 -3.75
CA ARG A 344 9.31 -9.43 -5.01
C ARG A 344 9.41 -10.51 -6.08
N GLN A 345 10.61 -11.06 -6.28
CA GLN A 345 10.82 -12.09 -7.30
C GLN A 345 10.01 -13.35 -7.00
N GLU A 346 9.93 -13.77 -5.73
CA GLU A 346 9.08 -14.88 -5.27
C GLU A 346 7.60 -14.63 -5.65
N PHE A 347 7.06 -13.44 -5.43
CA PHE A 347 5.65 -13.15 -5.75
C PHE A 347 5.38 -13.02 -7.25
N GLU A 348 6.34 -12.50 -8.01
CA GLU A 348 6.29 -12.48 -9.48
C GLU A 348 6.35 -13.90 -10.05
N ASP A 349 7.26 -14.73 -9.54
CA ASP A 349 7.42 -16.13 -9.90
C ASP A 349 6.16 -16.94 -9.55
N ASN A 350 5.55 -16.68 -8.38
CA ASN A 350 4.28 -17.27 -7.99
C ASN A 350 3.17 -16.99 -9.02
N PHE A 351 3.10 -15.77 -9.56
CA PHE A 351 2.15 -15.43 -10.63
C PHE A 351 2.52 -16.13 -11.95
N LEU A 352 3.80 -16.19 -12.30
CA LEU A 352 4.27 -16.87 -13.50
C LEU A 352 3.93 -18.37 -13.51
N ARG A 353 3.72 -19.01 -12.35
CA ARG A 353 3.24 -20.41 -12.29
C ARG A 353 1.87 -20.62 -12.93
N LEU A 354 1.05 -19.57 -13.06
CA LEU A 354 -0.22 -19.63 -13.80
C LEU A 354 0.00 -19.78 -15.31
N LEU A 355 1.18 -19.42 -15.81
CA LEU A 355 1.53 -19.54 -17.22
C LEU A 355 2.04 -20.95 -17.54
N PRO A 356 2.03 -21.35 -18.82
CA PRO A 356 2.68 -22.58 -19.27
C PRO A 356 4.18 -22.52 -19.01
N GLU A 357 4.79 -23.64 -18.63
CA GLU A 357 6.21 -23.76 -18.30
C GLU A 357 7.12 -23.07 -19.34
N GLN A 358 6.86 -23.32 -20.63
CA GLN A 358 7.70 -22.82 -21.71
C GLN A 358 7.75 -21.28 -21.82
N ASP A 359 6.74 -20.57 -21.30
CA ASP A 359 6.63 -19.12 -21.42
C ASP A 359 7.28 -18.39 -20.23
N ARG A 360 7.38 -19.05 -19.07
CA ARG A 360 7.77 -18.44 -17.79
C ARG A 360 9.12 -17.73 -17.85
N ALA A 361 10.13 -18.41 -18.41
CA ALA A 361 11.49 -17.90 -18.46
C ALA A 361 11.62 -16.61 -19.30
N GLU A 362 10.82 -16.47 -20.36
CA GLU A 362 10.82 -15.26 -21.19
C GLU A 362 10.24 -14.07 -20.42
N TYR A 363 9.09 -14.25 -19.76
CA TYR A 363 8.48 -13.20 -18.95
C TYR A 363 9.34 -12.82 -17.75
N ARG A 364 9.95 -13.79 -17.07
CA ARG A 364 10.88 -13.56 -15.95
C ARG A 364 12.03 -12.65 -16.35
N LYS A 365 12.69 -12.92 -17.49
CA LYS A 365 13.76 -12.07 -18.06
C LYS A 365 13.23 -10.73 -18.59
N ARG A 366 11.99 -10.69 -19.07
CA ARG A 366 11.37 -9.44 -19.53
C ARG A 366 11.11 -8.48 -18.36
N TRP A 367 10.72 -9.03 -17.21
CA TRP A 367 10.43 -8.29 -15.99
C TRP A 367 11.70 -7.84 -15.27
N THR A 368 12.76 -8.63 -15.28
CA THR A 368 14.06 -8.24 -14.72
C THR A 368 15.15 -8.30 -15.81
N ARG A 369 15.62 -7.14 -16.25
CA ARG A 369 16.55 -6.93 -17.38
C ARG A 369 17.92 -6.46 -16.90
N GLY A 370 18.87 -6.35 -17.83
CA GLY A 370 20.19 -5.78 -17.57
C GLY A 370 20.96 -6.62 -16.55
N ILE A 371 21.70 -5.99 -15.65
CA ILE A 371 22.50 -6.70 -14.65
C ILE A 371 21.65 -7.48 -13.63
N GLY A 372 20.41 -7.04 -13.34
CA GLY A 372 19.48 -7.82 -12.50
C GLY A 372 19.11 -9.17 -13.14
N GLN A 373 19.09 -9.26 -14.47
CA GLN A 373 18.86 -10.52 -15.16
C GLN A 373 19.95 -11.55 -14.83
N GLU A 374 21.20 -11.10 -14.72
CA GLU A 374 22.34 -11.93 -14.33
C GLU A 374 22.32 -12.27 -12.84
N LEU A 375 21.50 -11.62 -12.02
CA LEU A 375 21.32 -11.98 -10.60
C LEU A 375 20.18 -12.99 -10.40
N LEU A 376 19.32 -13.22 -11.39
CA LEU A 376 18.21 -14.17 -11.27
C LEU A 376 18.64 -15.60 -10.90
N PHE A 377 19.90 -16.01 -11.14
CA PHE A 377 20.40 -17.32 -10.71
C PHE A 377 20.49 -17.45 -9.17
N THR A 378 20.58 -16.33 -8.43
CA THR A 378 20.57 -16.33 -6.95
C THR A 378 19.15 -16.38 -6.39
N MET A 379 18.14 -16.29 -7.24
CA MET A 379 16.71 -16.31 -6.91
C MET A 379 16.10 -17.59 -7.49
N PRO A 380 16.09 -18.71 -6.76
CA PRO A 380 15.46 -19.94 -7.24
C PRO A 380 13.97 -19.72 -7.52
N PHE A 381 13.42 -20.46 -8.49
CA PHE A 381 11.99 -20.42 -8.83
C PHE A 381 11.33 -21.77 -8.46
N PRO A 382 10.77 -21.90 -7.23
CA PRO A 382 10.02 -23.09 -6.83
C PRO A 382 8.86 -23.41 -7.77
N GLY A 383 8.90 -24.61 -8.35
CA GLY A 383 7.85 -25.07 -9.26
C GLY A 383 7.95 -24.50 -10.67
N GLU A 384 9.09 -23.95 -11.08
CA GLU A 384 9.32 -23.44 -12.45
C GLU A 384 8.98 -24.46 -13.53
N SER A 385 9.32 -25.73 -13.32
CA SER A 385 9.03 -26.84 -14.24
C SER A 385 7.75 -27.61 -13.91
N GLY A 386 6.90 -27.07 -13.02
CA GLY A 386 5.61 -27.67 -12.70
C GLY A 386 4.58 -27.39 -13.80
N GLU A 387 3.61 -28.28 -13.97
CA GLU A 387 2.48 -28.05 -14.87
C GLU A 387 1.66 -26.82 -14.43
N THR A 388 0.76 -26.35 -15.30
CA THR A 388 -0.26 -25.36 -14.96
C THR A 388 -1.63 -25.94 -15.25
N ASP A 389 -2.56 -25.80 -14.30
CA ASP A 389 -3.96 -26.20 -14.46
C ASP A 389 -4.80 -25.10 -15.15
N VAL A 390 -4.17 -23.98 -15.56
CA VAL A 390 -4.86 -22.89 -16.27
C VAL A 390 -4.97 -23.22 -17.76
N PRO A 391 -6.20 -23.28 -18.33
CA PRO A 391 -6.40 -23.64 -19.74
C PRO A 391 -6.05 -22.45 -20.65
N LEU A 392 -4.78 -22.37 -21.07
CA LEU A 392 -4.26 -21.29 -21.92
C LEU A 392 -4.09 -21.76 -23.37
N SER A 393 -4.49 -20.92 -24.31
CA SER A 393 -4.50 -21.24 -25.75
C SER A 393 -3.95 -20.14 -26.67
N SER A 394 -3.64 -18.94 -26.15
CA SER A 394 -3.12 -17.85 -26.99
C SER A 394 -1.63 -17.60 -26.86
N ARG A 395 -1.13 -16.86 -27.86
CA ARG A 395 0.22 -16.30 -27.92
C ARG A 395 0.45 -15.15 -26.91
N ASP A 396 -0.60 -14.69 -26.24
CA ASP A 396 -0.53 -13.73 -25.14
C ASP A 396 -1.12 -14.33 -23.85
N PRO A 397 -0.36 -15.23 -23.20
CA PRO A 397 -0.84 -15.97 -22.03
C PRO A 397 -1.15 -15.04 -20.84
N ILE A 398 -0.44 -13.92 -20.68
CA ILE A 398 -0.70 -12.92 -19.63
C ILE A 398 -2.12 -12.34 -19.78
N SER A 399 -2.48 -11.83 -20.95
CA SER A 399 -3.80 -11.23 -21.15
C SER A 399 -4.95 -12.24 -20.93
N GLN A 400 -4.74 -13.51 -21.29
CA GLN A 400 -5.70 -14.57 -21.00
C GLN A 400 -5.84 -14.83 -19.50
N VAL A 401 -4.74 -14.99 -18.77
CA VAL A 401 -4.76 -15.17 -17.31
C VAL A 401 -5.47 -14.00 -16.63
N LEU A 402 -5.15 -12.75 -17.00
CA LEU A 402 -5.80 -11.57 -16.44
C LEU A 402 -7.31 -11.54 -16.70
N THR A 403 -7.75 -12.01 -17.87
CA THR A 403 -9.17 -12.14 -18.21
C THR A 403 -9.85 -13.20 -17.33
N LEU A 404 -9.20 -14.35 -17.13
CA LEU A 404 -9.72 -15.40 -16.26
C LEU A 404 -9.79 -14.96 -14.80
N ILE A 405 -8.76 -14.27 -14.29
CA ILE A 405 -8.75 -13.67 -12.96
C ILE A 405 -9.89 -12.67 -12.81
N GLN A 406 -10.10 -11.77 -13.78
CA GLN A 406 -11.22 -10.83 -13.73
C GLN A 406 -12.57 -11.56 -13.69
N GLY A 407 -12.73 -12.63 -14.47
CA GLY A 407 -13.95 -13.46 -14.44
C GLY A 407 -14.18 -14.13 -13.08
N HIS A 408 -13.11 -14.66 -12.47
CA HIS A 408 -13.14 -15.33 -11.16
C HIS A 408 -13.48 -14.35 -10.01
N LEU A 409 -12.78 -13.21 -9.96
CA LEU A 409 -12.94 -12.19 -8.91
C LEU A 409 -14.19 -11.33 -9.09
N THR A 410 -14.74 -11.24 -10.31
CA THR A 410 -15.87 -10.38 -10.71
C THR A 410 -15.56 -8.89 -10.69
N ASP A 411 -16.37 -8.10 -11.41
CA ASP A 411 -16.27 -6.64 -11.44
C ASP A 411 -16.52 -5.98 -10.07
N LYS A 412 -17.15 -6.69 -9.12
CA LYS A 412 -17.35 -6.19 -7.77
C LYS A 412 -16.04 -6.04 -7.01
N VAL A 413 -15.14 -7.03 -7.14
CA VAL A 413 -13.80 -7.02 -6.51
C VAL A 413 -12.80 -6.26 -7.37
N SER A 414 -12.74 -6.56 -8.68
CA SER A 414 -11.77 -5.90 -9.56
C SER A 414 -12.08 -4.42 -9.78
N GLY A 415 -13.30 -3.98 -9.48
CA GLY A 415 -13.81 -2.67 -9.82
C GLY A 415 -14.22 -2.55 -11.28
N PRO A 416 -14.85 -1.41 -11.65
CA PRO A 416 -15.30 -1.17 -13.02
C PRO A 416 -14.13 -1.13 -13.99
N ALA A 417 -14.43 -1.23 -15.27
CA ALA A 417 -13.45 -0.97 -16.32
C ALA A 417 -12.77 0.40 -16.10
N ASP A 418 -11.52 0.50 -16.54
CA ASP A 418 -10.71 1.71 -16.43
C ASP A 418 -10.62 2.44 -17.78
N PRO A 419 -11.64 3.24 -18.15
CA PRO A 419 -11.71 3.89 -19.46
C PRO A 419 -10.60 4.94 -19.65
N LEU A 420 -10.07 5.52 -18.56
CA LEU A 420 -9.07 6.57 -18.61
C LEU A 420 -7.68 6.04 -18.96
N ASN A 421 -7.42 4.75 -18.73
CA ASN A 421 -6.13 4.08 -18.96
C ASN A 421 -6.25 2.90 -19.93
N SER A 422 -7.21 2.96 -20.84
CA SER A 422 -7.47 1.92 -21.85
C SER A 422 -7.95 2.53 -23.17
N THR A 423 -8.20 1.68 -24.16
CA THR A 423 -8.70 2.09 -25.47
C THR A 423 -10.23 2.23 -25.55
N LEU A 424 -10.94 2.04 -24.42
CA LEU A 424 -12.42 1.98 -24.38
C LEU A 424 -13.11 3.28 -24.78
N LEU A 425 -12.46 4.43 -24.60
CA LEU A 425 -13.01 5.76 -24.92
C LEU A 425 -12.86 6.15 -26.40
N GLY A 426 -12.25 5.29 -27.22
CA GLY A 426 -12.05 5.50 -28.65
C GLY A 426 -11.01 6.60 -28.96
N ASP A 427 -10.90 6.93 -30.25
CA ASP A 427 -9.99 7.98 -30.71
C ASP A 427 -10.66 9.37 -30.69
N VAL A 428 -9.85 10.41 -30.44
CA VAL A 428 -10.23 11.82 -30.52
C VAL A 428 -8.99 12.65 -30.87
N GLN A 429 -9.18 13.68 -31.69
CA GLN A 429 -8.14 14.69 -31.96
C GLN A 429 -8.00 15.61 -30.75
N LEU A 430 -6.76 15.78 -30.25
CA LEU A 430 -6.49 16.57 -29.05
C LEU A 430 -6.81 18.06 -29.24
N GLU A 431 -6.78 18.55 -30.48
CA GLU A 431 -7.05 19.93 -30.87
C GLU A 431 -8.55 20.29 -30.86
N LYS A 432 -9.43 19.29 -30.65
CA LYS A 432 -10.86 19.57 -30.54
C LYS A 432 -11.17 20.28 -29.22
N PRO A 433 -12.05 21.31 -29.23
CA PRO A 433 -12.47 21.97 -28.01
C PRO A 433 -13.06 20.98 -27.00
N ILE A 434 -12.59 21.07 -25.76
CA ILE A 434 -13.12 20.30 -24.63
C ILE A 434 -14.24 21.12 -23.99
N ARG A 435 -15.47 20.61 -24.04
CA ARG A 435 -16.66 21.34 -23.54
C ARG A 435 -17.29 20.71 -22.31
N ASN A 436 -17.00 19.44 -22.06
CA ASN A 436 -17.58 18.69 -20.96
C ASN A 436 -16.61 17.61 -20.49
N VAL A 437 -17.00 16.93 -19.41
CA VAL A 437 -16.25 15.83 -18.79
C VAL A 437 -15.92 14.72 -19.79
N THR A 438 -16.87 14.32 -20.63
CA THR A 438 -16.66 13.24 -21.61
C THR A 438 -15.61 13.63 -22.66
N ASP A 439 -15.63 14.86 -23.16
CA ASP A 439 -14.61 15.34 -24.10
C ASP A 439 -13.21 15.31 -23.46
N TRP A 440 -13.11 15.76 -22.20
CA TRP A 440 -11.86 15.71 -21.43
C TRP A 440 -11.37 14.28 -21.21
N GLU A 441 -12.22 13.39 -20.72
CA GLU A 441 -11.83 12.01 -20.42
C GLU A 441 -11.37 11.27 -21.68
N ARG A 442 -12.04 11.50 -22.83
CA ARG A 442 -11.59 10.97 -24.12
C ARG A 442 -10.26 11.57 -24.56
N ALA A 443 -10.04 12.87 -24.37
CA ALA A 443 -8.82 13.53 -24.78
C ALA A 443 -7.62 13.11 -23.90
N VAL A 444 -7.77 13.12 -22.58
CA VAL A 444 -6.69 12.78 -21.65
C VAL A 444 -6.31 11.28 -21.74
N SER A 445 -7.28 10.39 -22.01
CA SER A 445 -6.98 8.96 -22.19
C SER A 445 -6.09 8.68 -23.40
N ARG A 446 -6.05 9.60 -24.39
CA ARG A 446 -5.10 9.51 -25.52
C ARG A 446 -3.64 9.59 -25.10
N LEU A 447 -3.34 10.22 -23.97
CA LEU A 447 -1.99 10.33 -23.43
C LEU A 447 -1.65 9.20 -22.43
N SER A 448 -2.67 8.50 -21.94
CA SER A 448 -2.50 7.47 -20.90
C SER A 448 -1.91 6.17 -21.45
N MET A 449 -1.13 5.46 -20.62
CA MET A 449 -0.59 4.12 -20.88
C MET A 449 0.14 3.94 -22.22
N ARG A 450 0.75 5.03 -22.73
CA ARG A 450 1.58 5.03 -23.94
C ARG A 450 3.05 5.16 -23.59
N THR A 451 3.84 4.24 -24.12
CA THR A 451 5.30 4.33 -24.11
C THR A 451 5.80 5.17 -25.28
N GLY A 452 6.98 5.77 -25.16
CA GLY A 452 7.64 6.52 -26.25
C GLY A 452 7.13 7.94 -26.47
N GLU A 453 6.15 8.40 -25.67
CA GLU A 453 5.78 9.81 -25.61
C GLU A 453 6.92 10.60 -24.95
N SER A 454 7.34 11.73 -25.55
CA SER A 454 8.50 12.48 -25.07
C SER A 454 8.31 13.12 -23.70
N PHE A 455 7.06 13.51 -23.39
CA PHE A 455 6.74 14.26 -22.18
C PHE A 455 6.79 13.42 -20.89
N THR A 456 6.64 12.09 -20.98
CA THR A 456 6.47 11.23 -19.80
C THR A 456 7.68 11.24 -18.89
N SER A 457 8.88 11.41 -19.44
CA SER A 457 10.13 11.51 -18.68
C SER A 457 10.28 12.82 -17.90
N PHE A 458 9.53 13.86 -18.26
CA PHE A 458 9.57 15.18 -17.62
C PHE A 458 8.46 15.38 -16.59
N LEU A 459 7.44 14.51 -16.60
CA LEU A 459 6.34 14.59 -15.64
C LEU A 459 6.85 14.35 -14.22
N PRO A 460 6.32 15.10 -13.23
CA PRO A 460 6.55 14.75 -11.85
C PRO A 460 5.71 13.52 -11.48
N SER A 461 6.11 12.80 -10.42
CA SER A 461 5.44 11.53 -10.06
C SER A 461 3.94 11.66 -9.83
N VAL A 462 3.48 12.72 -9.16
CA VAL A 462 2.07 12.95 -8.82
C VAL A 462 1.67 14.39 -9.14
N SER A 463 0.78 14.58 -10.11
CA SER A 463 0.15 15.88 -10.37
C SER A 463 -1.35 15.83 -10.06
N TYR A 464 -1.83 16.71 -9.19
CA TYR A 464 -3.27 16.88 -9.02
C TYR A 464 -3.77 17.92 -10.00
N LEU A 465 -4.84 17.56 -10.69
CA LEU A 465 -5.48 18.39 -11.69
C LEU A 465 -6.92 18.63 -11.30
N ARG A 466 -7.34 19.89 -11.36
CA ARG A 466 -8.75 20.26 -11.36
C ARG A 466 -9.09 20.99 -12.65
N ILE A 467 -10.24 20.66 -13.23
CA ILE A 467 -10.76 21.29 -14.44
C ILE A 467 -12.17 21.78 -14.18
N ARG A 468 -12.46 23.02 -14.55
CA ARG A 468 -13.79 23.62 -14.37
C ARG A 468 -14.63 23.45 -15.63
N PHE A 469 -15.80 22.84 -15.46
CA PHE A 469 -16.88 22.81 -16.45
C PHE A 469 -18.08 23.54 -15.86
N ASP A 470 -18.50 24.62 -16.51
CA ASP A 470 -19.52 25.54 -15.98
C ASP A 470 -19.13 25.99 -14.54
N ASP A 471 -19.99 25.72 -13.56
CA ASP A 471 -19.77 26.04 -12.14
C ASP A 471 -19.23 24.86 -11.31
N ARG A 472 -18.78 23.77 -11.95
CA ARG A 472 -18.32 22.54 -11.26
C ARG A 472 -16.87 22.22 -11.55
N TRP A 473 -16.17 21.73 -10.53
CA TRP A 473 -14.81 21.23 -10.64
C TRP A 473 -14.81 19.71 -10.72
N GLU A 474 -14.17 19.17 -11.76
CA GLU A 474 -13.77 17.77 -11.81
C GLU A 474 -12.31 17.63 -11.39
N VAL A 475 -12.00 16.57 -10.64
CA VAL A 475 -10.66 16.33 -10.08
C VAL A 475 -10.08 15.06 -10.65
N TYR A 476 -8.81 15.14 -11.02
CA TYR A 476 -8.02 14.04 -11.55
C TYR A 476 -6.63 14.03 -10.93
N THR A 477 -5.99 12.86 -10.92
CA THR A 477 -4.56 12.70 -10.63
C THR A 477 -3.87 12.12 -11.84
N LEU A 478 -2.76 12.76 -12.23
CA LEU A 478 -1.84 12.25 -13.23
C LEU A 478 -0.65 11.61 -12.51
N ILE A 479 -0.40 10.33 -12.77
CA ILE A 479 0.71 9.57 -12.20
C ILE A 479 1.70 9.23 -13.31
N ALA A 480 2.95 9.63 -13.14
CA ALA A 480 4.03 9.19 -14.02
C ALA A 480 4.54 7.80 -13.56
N ASN A 481 4.32 6.79 -14.39
CA ASN A 481 4.82 5.43 -14.12
C ASN A 481 6.22 5.30 -14.71
N ARG A 482 7.24 5.29 -13.84
CA ARG A 482 8.62 5.17 -14.29
C ARG A 482 8.98 3.71 -14.55
N SER A 483 9.68 3.47 -15.65
CA SER A 483 10.21 2.15 -15.97
C SER A 483 11.67 2.03 -15.54
N TYR A 484 12.00 0.86 -14.99
CA TYR A 484 13.35 0.47 -14.57
C TYR A 484 13.68 -0.91 -15.14
N ALA A 485 14.93 -1.11 -15.55
CA ALA A 485 15.42 -2.38 -16.08
C ALA A 485 15.49 -3.45 -14.99
N PHE A 486 15.87 -3.05 -13.79
CA PHE A 486 16.02 -3.88 -12.61
C PHE A 486 15.72 -3.05 -11.36
N ASN A 487 15.34 -3.72 -10.28
CA ASN A 487 15.04 -3.12 -8.97
C ASN A 487 15.81 -3.80 -7.83
N ASP A 488 16.65 -4.76 -8.19
CA ASP A 488 17.40 -5.71 -7.36
C ASP A 488 18.91 -5.46 -7.41
N VAL A 489 19.35 -4.28 -7.88
CA VAL A 489 20.75 -3.83 -7.79
C VAL A 489 20.83 -2.51 -7.03
N ILE A 490 21.64 -2.49 -5.96
CA ILE A 490 21.74 -1.34 -5.04
C ILE A 490 22.50 -0.18 -5.70
N PHE A 491 22.06 1.05 -5.44
CA PHE A 491 22.72 2.31 -5.80
C PHE A 491 22.79 2.66 -7.30
N ASP A 492 22.16 1.89 -8.19
CA ASP A 492 22.07 2.22 -9.62
C ASP A 492 20.64 2.45 -10.11
N GLU A 493 19.90 3.31 -9.41
CA GLU A 493 18.56 3.72 -9.86
C GLU A 493 18.62 4.43 -11.22
N ASN A 494 19.64 5.27 -11.43
CA ASN A 494 19.80 6.04 -12.66
C ASN A 494 20.19 5.16 -13.86
N GLY A 495 21.11 4.20 -13.70
CA GLY A 495 21.48 3.26 -14.76
C GLY A 495 20.38 2.24 -15.08
N ALA A 496 19.46 2.00 -14.15
CA ALA A 496 18.28 1.18 -14.39
C ALA A 496 17.15 1.93 -15.11
N ARG A 497 17.06 3.27 -15.05
CA ARG A 497 15.94 4.03 -15.64
C ARG A 497 15.81 3.73 -17.14
N GLN A 498 14.57 3.52 -17.57
CA GLN A 498 14.21 3.36 -18.98
C GLN A 498 13.18 4.44 -19.37
N PRO A 499 13.58 5.71 -19.53
CA PRO A 499 12.64 6.82 -19.70
C PRO A 499 11.72 6.67 -20.92
N LYS A 500 12.20 6.03 -21.99
CA LYS A 500 11.40 5.73 -23.21
C LYS A 500 10.21 4.78 -22.95
N LEU A 501 10.24 4.03 -21.85
CA LEU A 501 9.18 3.12 -21.45
C LEU A 501 8.28 3.72 -20.35
N ASP A 502 8.53 4.97 -19.95
CA ASP A 502 7.66 5.67 -19.02
C ASP A 502 6.29 5.89 -19.64
N THR A 503 5.26 5.80 -18.79
CA THR A 503 3.87 6.02 -19.19
C THR A 503 3.19 6.96 -18.22
N LEU A 504 2.04 7.51 -18.62
CA LEU A 504 1.16 8.28 -17.75
C LEU A 504 -0.08 7.44 -17.42
N SER A 505 -0.49 7.38 -16.15
CA SER A 505 -1.83 6.92 -15.76
C SER A 505 -2.67 8.07 -15.21
N VAL A 506 -3.97 8.04 -15.47
CA VAL A 506 -4.94 9.05 -15.09
C VAL A 506 -5.98 8.45 -14.17
N TYR A 507 -6.22 9.08 -13.02
CA TYR A 507 -7.18 8.64 -12.02
C TYR A 507 -8.20 9.73 -11.78
N LYS A 508 -9.47 9.36 -11.58
CA LYS A 508 -10.49 10.29 -11.08
C LYS A 508 -10.31 10.48 -9.57
N GLY A 509 -10.33 11.72 -9.11
CA GLY A 509 -10.05 12.10 -7.72
C GLY A 509 -8.56 12.20 -7.39
N LEU A 510 -8.26 12.26 -6.08
CA LEU A 510 -6.89 12.36 -5.57
C LEU A 510 -6.29 10.98 -5.27
N VAL A 511 -5.11 10.72 -5.81
CA VAL A 511 -4.31 9.49 -5.59
C VAL A 511 -2.88 9.90 -5.25
N GLY A 512 -2.25 9.24 -4.28
CA GLY A 512 -0.95 9.67 -3.76
C GLY A 512 -1.07 10.62 -2.59
N ASP A 513 -0.09 10.62 -1.69
CA ASP A 513 -0.12 11.45 -0.47
C ASP A 513 0.68 12.76 -0.60
N PHE A 514 1.47 12.88 -1.67
CA PHE A 514 2.40 13.98 -1.91
C PHE A 514 2.22 14.55 -3.32
N PRO A 515 1.40 15.60 -3.49
CA PRO A 515 1.36 16.27 -4.77
C PRO A 515 2.71 16.93 -5.08
N ASN A 516 3.24 16.66 -6.27
CA ASN A 516 4.42 17.35 -6.78
C ASN A 516 4.05 18.64 -7.53
N LEU A 517 2.87 18.65 -8.16
CA LEU A 517 2.36 19.76 -8.97
C LEU A 517 0.85 19.86 -8.87
N PHE A 518 0.33 21.09 -8.76
CA PHE A 518 -1.07 21.39 -8.96
C PHE A 518 -1.31 22.01 -10.33
N VAL A 519 -2.34 21.52 -11.02
CA VAL A 519 -2.80 22.04 -12.31
C VAL A 519 -4.26 22.45 -12.16
N SER A 520 -4.61 23.67 -12.56
CA SER A 520 -5.96 24.22 -12.42
C SER A 520 -6.38 24.82 -13.75
N LEU A 521 -7.32 24.17 -14.44
CA LEU A 521 -7.71 24.51 -15.82
C LEU A 521 -9.15 24.98 -15.90
N SER A 522 -9.43 25.88 -16.84
CA SER A 522 -10.75 26.03 -17.44
C SER A 522 -10.97 25.01 -18.56
N ALA A 523 -12.22 24.77 -18.96
CA ALA A 523 -12.53 23.91 -20.10
C ALA A 523 -11.89 24.43 -21.41
N GLU A 524 -11.83 25.75 -21.56
CA GLU A 524 -11.26 26.44 -22.72
C GLU A 524 -9.75 26.21 -22.87
N GLU A 525 -9.02 26.10 -21.76
CA GLU A 525 -7.57 25.87 -21.74
C GLU A 525 -7.19 24.39 -21.88
N ALA A 526 -8.14 23.48 -21.68
CA ALA A 526 -7.85 22.05 -21.49
C ALA A 526 -7.26 21.38 -22.73
N SER A 527 -7.75 21.74 -23.92
CA SER A 527 -7.23 21.18 -25.19
C SER A 527 -5.80 21.66 -25.45
N ASP A 528 -5.56 22.97 -25.35
CA ASP A 528 -4.24 23.58 -25.49
C ASP A 528 -3.23 23.01 -24.48
N CYS A 529 -3.67 22.74 -23.25
CA CYS A 529 -2.86 22.13 -22.19
C CYS A 529 -2.36 20.74 -22.59
N LEU A 530 -3.25 19.86 -23.09
CA LEU A 530 -2.90 18.50 -23.52
C LEU A 530 -2.05 18.49 -24.79
N VAL A 531 -2.37 19.34 -25.76
CA VAL A 531 -1.60 19.48 -27.01
C VAL A 531 -0.17 19.91 -26.70
N GLN A 532 0.01 20.95 -25.87
CA GLN A 532 1.34 21.42 -25.51
C GLN A 532 2.09 20.42 -24.64
N LEU A 533 1.41 19.74 -23.72
CA LEU A 533 2.03 18.69 -22.90
C LEU A 533 2.65 17.62 -23.79
N ARG A 534 1.91 17.15 -24.81
CA ARG A 534 2.39 16.11 -25.72
C ARG A 534 3.64 16.51 -26.51
N THR A 535 3.86 17.81 -26.71
CA THR A 535 5.05 18.34 -27.40
C THR A 535 6.26 18.58 -26.49
N VAL A 536 6.14 18.37 -25.18
CA VAL A 536 7.26 18.52 -24.25
C VAL A 536 8.33 17.47 -24.56
N ASP A 537 9.52 17.92 -24.93
CA ASP A 537 10.66 17.08 -25.30
C ASP A 537 11.98 17.51 -24.63
N SER A 538 11.93 18.56 -23.80
CA SER A 538 13.07 19.17 -23.16
C SER A 538 12.68 19.82 -21.84
N ALA A 539 13.67 20.03 -20.97
CA ALA A 539 13.49 20.73 -19.71
C ALA A 539 12.93 22.16 -19.92
N ALA A 540 13.39 22.86 -20.96
CA ALA A 540 12.89 24.19 -21.29
C ALA A 540 11.41 24.17 -21.70
N ALA A 541 10.99 23.22 -22.55
CA ALA A 541 9.59 23.05 -22.91
C ALA A 541 8.72 22.67 -21.70
N TRP A 542 9.23 21.82 -20.81
CA TRP A 542 8.55 21.47 -19.56
C TRP A 542 8.36 22.68 -18.64
N GLN A 543 9.41 23.49 -18.44
CA GLN A 543 9.30 24.71 -17.64
C GLN A 543 8.28 25.68 -18.22
N GLN A 544 8.26 25.89 -19.55
CA GLN A 544 7.25 26.73 -20.20
C GLN A 544 5.83 26.21 -20.01
N TRP A 545 5.62 24.89 -20.15
CA TRP A 545 4.32 24.27 -19.91
C TRP A 545 3.86 24.48 -18.46
N LYS A 546 4.77 24.23 -17.49
CA LYS A 546 4.49 24.35 -16.07
C LYS A 546 4.25 25.80 -15.63
N GLU A 547 4.97 26.77 -16.19
CA GLU A 547 4.72 28.20 -15.94
C GLU A 547 3.34 28.64 -16.43
N ARG A 548 2.83 28.04 -17.52
CA ARG A 548 1.53 28.35 -18.09
C ARG A 548 0.37 27.67 -17.36
N TYR A 549 0.49 26.39 -17.04
CA TYR A 549 -0.63 25.57 -16.53
C TYR A 549 -0.48 25.12 -15.07
N GLY A 550 0.74 25.11 -14.55
CA GLY A 550 1.08 24.68 -13.20
C GLY A 550 0.95 25.81 -12.16
N THR A 551 0.65 25.43 -10.92
CA THR A 551 0.61 26.37 -9.79
C THR A 551 1.99 26.43 -9.13
N LEU A 552 2.79 27.44 -9.46
CA LEU A 552 4.14 27.57 -8.91
C LEU A 552 4.12 27.88 -7.40
N ARG A 553 5.09 27.34 -6.64
CA ARG A 553 5.18 27.49 -5.18
C ARG A 553 5.28 28.95 -4.69
N ASN A 554 5.79 29.85 -5.51
CA ASN A 554 5.94 31.28 -5.24
C ASN A 554 4.82 32.13 -5.88
N SER A 555 3.85 31.52 -6.55
CA SER A 555 2.73 32.23 -7.18
C SER A 555 1.65 32.61 -6.15
N ARG A 556 0.93 33.71 -6.42
CA ARG A 556 -0.19 34.18 -5.59
C ARG A 556 -1.30 33.12 -5.42
N PRO A 557 -1.67 32.31 -6.43
CA PRO A 557 -2.72 31.29 -6.28
C PRO A 557 -2.33 30.06 -5.45
N PHE A 558 -1.06 29.89 -5.04
CA PHE A 558 -0.58 28.65 -4.43
C PHE A 558 -1.41 28.19 -3.22
N TRP A 559 -1.55 29.03 -2.19
CA TRP A 559 -2.30 28.66 -0.99
C TRP A 559 -3.79 28.42 -1.27
N PRO A 560 -4.53 29.31 -1.99
CA PRO A 560 -5.90 29.03 -2.36
C PRO A 560 -6.13 27.73 -3.13
N VAL A 561 -5.19 27.33 -4.01
CA VAL A 561 -5.27 26.06 -4.75
C VAL A 561 -4.99 24.88 -3.81
N PHE A 562 -3.97 24.97 -2.97
CA PHE A 562 -3.63 23.95 -1.98
C PHE A 562 -4.79 23.71 -0.98
N ASP A 563 -5.35 24.79 -0.42
CA ASP A 563 -6.46 24.73 0.51
C ASP A 563 -7.68 24.11 -0.17
N TRP A 564 -7.97 24.49 -1.41
CA TRP A 564 -9.06 23.89 -2.18
C TRP A 564 -8.90 22.38 -2.37
N PHE A 565 -7.71 21.89 -2.73
CA PHE A 565 -7.47 20.44 -2.86
C PHE A 565 -7.56 19.73 -1.51
N THR A 566 -7.07 20.38 -0.44
CA THR A 566 -7.17 19.85 0.92
C THR A 566 -8.64 19.76 1.36
N ASP A 567 -9.45 20.78 1.13
CA ASP A 567 -10.87 20.81 1.42
C ASP A 567 -11.63 19.79 0.57
N TRP A 568 -11.30 19.69 -0.72
CA TRP A 568 -11.86 18.66 -1.60
C TRP A 568 -11.53 17.26 -1.07
N ASN A 569 -10.29 17.03 -0.59
CA ASN A 569 -9.87 15.76 0.00
C ASN A 569 -10.75 15.41 1.21
N PHE A 570 -10.91 16.34 2.16
CA PHE A 570 -11.79 16.11 3.31
C PHE A 570 -13.25 15.92 2.92
N ALA A 571 -13.77 16.67 1.95
CA ALA A 571 -15.17 16.57 1.52
C ALA A 571 -15.49 15.28 0.77
N ASN A 572 -14.54 14.69 0.05
CA ASN A 572 -14.79 13.55 -0.85
C ASN A 572 -14.12 12.24 -0.42
N GLN A 573 -13.09 12.29 0.42
CA GLN A 573 -12.31 11.12 0.85
C GLN A 573 -12.32 10.91 2.37
N SER A 574 -13.13 11.65 3.13
CA SER A 574 -13.36 11.31 4.54
C SER A 574 -14.03 9.93 4.66
N PRO A 575 -13.67 9.11 5.67
CA PRO A 575 -12.78 9.47 6.79
C PRO A 575 -11.28 9.32 6.49
N GLN A 576 -10.85 8.82 5.34
CA GLN A 576 -9.44 8.54 5.00
C GLN A 576 -8.59 9.79 4.70
N ALA A 577 -9.22 10.97 4.62
CA ALA A 577 -8.56 12.23 4.33
C ALA A 577 -7.68 12.74 5.50
N GLY A 578 -6.52 13.27 5.15
CA GLY A 578 -5.66 14.08 6.00
C GLY A 578 -5.14 15.29 5.22
N HIS A 579 -4.37 16.15 5.89
CA HIS A 579 -3.71 17.28 5.25
C HIS A 579 -2.62 16.77 4.29
N LEU A 580 -2.63 17.30 3.07
CA LEU A 580 -1.66 16.98 2.02
C LEU A 580 -0.24 17.44 2.43
N ASP A 581 0.78 16.66 2.09
CA ASP A 581 2.17 16.96 2.41
C ASP A 581 2.90 17.53 1.18
N LEU A 582 3.43 18.76 1.32
CA LEU A 582 4.11 19.50 0.26
C LEU A 582 5.61 19.20 0.14
N ARG A 583 6.13 18.17 0.83
CA ARG A 583 7.57 17.83 0.85
C ARG A 583 8.19 17.71 -0.55
N TYR A 584 7.48 17.11 -1.51
CA TYR A 584 7.97 16.90 -2.87
C TYR A 584 7.43 17.93 -3.88
N TYR A 585 6.74 18.98 -3.40
CA TYR A 585 6.17 19.99 -4.28
C TYR A 585 7.27 20.79 -4.96
N ASN A 586 7.28 20.81 -6.29
CA ASN A 586 8.34 21.37 -7.13
C ASN A 586 9.74 20.77 -6.90
N LEU A 587 9.86 19.56 -6.33
CA LEU A 587 11.18 18.99 -6.01
C LEU A 587 12.04 18.71 -7.25
N LEU A 588 11.42 18.25 -8.34
CA LEU A 588 12.13 17.91 -9.59
C LEU A 588 12.46 19.13 -10.46
N ASP A 589 12.27 20.35 -9.95
CA ASP A 589 12.68 21.57 -10.65
C ASP A 589 14.21 21.76 -10.64
N SER A 590 14.95 20.98 -9.83
CA SER A 590 16.40 21.13 -9.64
C SER A 590 17.28 20.14 -10.41
N ASP A 591 16.71 19.11 -11.03
CA ASP A 591 17.48 17.98 -11.60
C ASP A 591 17.53 17.98 -13.14
N PHE A 592 17.17 19.10 -13.77
CA PHE A 592 17.23 19.28 -15.23
C PHE A 592 18.15 20.42 -15.65
#